data_AF-A0ABD1WW87-F1
#
_entry.id   AF-A0ABD1WW87-F1
#
_cell.length_a   1.000
_cell.length_b   1.000
_cell.length_c   1.000
_cell.angle_alpha   90.00
_cell.angle_beta   90.00
_cell.angle_gamma   90.00
#
_symmetry.space_group_name_H-M   'P 1'
#
loop_
_entity.id
_entity.type
_entity.pdbx_description
1 polymer ?
#
loop_
_entity_poly.entity_id
_entity_poly.type
_entity_poly.pdbx_seq_one_letter_code
_entity_poly.pdbx_strand_id
1 'polypeptide(L)'
;MDSCDFTVSVKRRDVVAAVLPLAEQLLAMSNLDLLLPPLDVGIFLCYKKSSNLSPESMVTVIKKALAQTLVSFYPFAGEIVQNHRGEPELLCSNAGVDFVHAYADIELKELDLYHPDFSVHGKLVPVKVRGVLSVQVTELKCGGLVIGCTFDHRAADAHSANMFLTAWAEISQAKPTTHLPSFRRSLFVPRCPLQHDESIDKMYVLLSSIPPPPKDIEVSNDQLLSRIYYIRAKEIDRLQFEASKNGTRRSKIESFSAFLWKTIAEGGNDLSKGVKLGIVVDGRKRLEGREDNLSLQNYFGNVLSIPYITSQHRRIEINDTRNGRGFGARLRGCGCH
;
A
#
# COMPACT_ATOMS: atom_id res chain seq x y z
N MET A 1 -17.95 -16.01 19.00
CA MET A 1 -16.78 -16.23 18.12
C MET A 1 -15.65 -15.53 18.83
N ASP A 2 -14.88 -16.29 19.58
CA ASP A 2 -13.85 -15.74 20.45
C ASP A 2 -12.74 -15.19 19.55
N SER A 3 -12.69 -13.87 19.46
CA SER A 3 -11.48 -13.15 19.06
C SER A 3 -10.33 -13.79 19.83
N CYS A 4 -9.33 -14.34 19.15
CA CYS A 4 -8.09 -14.75 19.81
C CYS A 4 -7.43 -13.48 20.33
N ASP A 5 -7.84 -13.05 21.52
CA ASP A 5 -7.26 -11.89 22.18
C ASP A 5 -5.92 -12.32 22.75
N PHE A 6 -4.88 -12.02 22.00
CA PHE A 6 -3.50 -12.23 22.42
C PHE A 6 -2.88 -10.91 22.86
N THR A 7 -1.95 -11.02 23.80
CA THR A 7 -1.19 -9.87 24.30
C THR A 7 0.09 -9.71 23.49
N VAL A 8 0.46 -8.45 23.25
CA VAL A 8 1.75 -8.08 22.67
C VAL A 8 2.52 -7.31 23.73
N SER A 9 3.68 -7.82 24.14
CA SER A 9 4.58 -7.16 25.09
C SER A 9 5.79 -6.60 24.35
N VAL A 10 6.10 -5.33 24.57
CA VAL A 10 7.28 -4.70 23.98
C VAL A 10 8.52 -5.10 24.78
N LYS A 11 9.46 -5.77 24.12
CA LYS A 11 10.77 -6.12 24.68
C LYS A 11 11.72 -4.92 24.66
N ARG A 12 11.77 -4.18 23.56
CA ARG A 12 12.69 -3.04 23.37
C ARG A 12 12.15 -2.03 22.38
N ARG A 13 12.49 -0.75 22.60
CA ARG A 13 12.30 0.34 21.64
C ARG A 13 13.66 0.96 21.32
N ASP A 14 13.89 1.24 20.05
CA ASP A 14 15.09 1.89 19.56
C ASP A 14 14.73 2.89 18.46
N VAL A 15 15.66 3.80 18.17
CA VAL A 15 15.64 4.61 16.94
C VAL A 15 16.79 4.14 16.07
N VAL A 16 16.48 3.73 14.85
CA VAL A 16 17.46 3.20 13.89
C VAL A 16 17.72 4.24 12.81
N ALA A 17 18.87 4.89 12.88
CA ALA A 17 19.36 5.80 11.84
C ALA A 17 20.20 5.03 10.81
N ALA A 18 20.48 5.68 9.67
CA ALA A 18 21.45 5.17 8.71
C ALA A 18 22.82 4.98 9.35
N VAL A 19 23.51 3.89 9.01
CA VAL A 19 24.79 3.50 9.62
C VAL A 19 25.95 4.44 9.25
N LEU A 20 25.81 5.19 8.16
CA LEU A 20 26.78 6.19 7.74
C LEU A 20 26.24 7.60 8.01
N PRO A 21 27.11 8.58 8.32
CA PRO A 21 26.70 9.97 8.37
C PRO A 21 26.09 10.40 7.03
N LEU A 22 24.91 11.02 7.09
CA LEU A 22 24.24 11.59 5.93
C LEU A 22 24.15 13.10 6.13
N ALA A 23 24.44 13.85 5.07
CA ALA A 23 24.20 15.29 5.07
C ALA A 23 22.69 15.54 5.12
N GLU A 24 22.28 16.44 6.01
CA GLU A 24 20.90 16.91 6.02
C GLU A 24 20.58 17.56 4.67
N GLN A 25 19.45 17.16 4.08
CA GLN A 25 18.98 17.72 2.83
C GLN A 25 17.44 17.76 2.82
N LEU A 26 16.90 18.80 2.19
CA LEU A 26 15.49 18.86 1.85
C LEU A 26 15.28 18.21 0.48
N LEU A 27 14.42 17.21 0.43
CA LEU A 27 13.96 16.60 -0.81
C LEU A 27 12.56 17.11 -1.11
N ALA A 28 12.42 17.84 -2.22
CA ALA A 28 11.13 18.31 -2.69
C ALA A 28 10.19 17.14 -3.01
N MET A 29 8.89 17.34 -2.80
CA MET A 29 7.86 16.41 -3.25
C MET A 29 7.61 16.57 -4.74
N SER A 30 7.34 15.47 -5.45
CA SER A 30 6.81 15.58 -6.82
C SER A 30 5.33 15.94 -6.79
N ASN A 31 4.81 16.49 -7.89
CA ASN A 31 3.37 16.78 -7.99
C ASN A 31 2.50 15.53 -7.77
N LEU A 32 3.02 14.33 -8.06
CA LEU A 32 2.31 13.07 -7.84
C LEU A 32 2.27 12.66 -6.36
N ASP A 33 3.27 13.05 -5.56
CA ASP A 33 3.26 12.84 -4.11
C ASP A 33 2.25 13.79 -3.43
N LEU A 34 2.11 15.01 -3.97
CA LEU A 34 1.19 16.04 -3.46
C LEU A 34 -0.30 15.74 -3.73
N LEU A 35 -0.62 14.75 -4.57
CA LEU A 35 -2.00 14.29 -4.78
C LEU A 35 -2.54 13.52 -3.58
N LEU A 36 -1.67 13.04 -2.69
CA LEU A 36 -2.04 12.19 -1.58
C LEU A 36 -2.20 13.02 -0.29
N PRO A 37 -3.27 12.79 0.48
CA PRO A 37 -3.36 13.35 1.82
C PRO A 37 -2.30 12.72 2.74
N PRO A 38 -2.06 13.31 3.93
CA PRO A 38 -1.30 12.64 4.99
C PRO A 38 -1.99 11.33 5.37
N LEU A 39 -1.50 10.23 4.81
CA LEU A 39 -2.05 8.89 4.96
C LEU A 39 -0.91 7.94 5.25
N ASP A 40 -1.05 7.17 6.33
CA ASP A 40 -0.09 6.13 6.68
C ASP A 40 -0.53 4.78 6.12
N VAL A 41 0.41 4.05 5.52
CA VAL A 41 0.19 2.71 4.95
C VAL A 41 0.91 1.68 5.78
N GLY A 42 0.16 0.67 6.24
CA GLY A 42 0.68 -0.49 6.96
C GLY A 42 0.97 -1.69 6.05
N ILE A 43 2.10 -2.35 6.28
CA ILE A 43 2.48 -3.62 5.66
C ILE A 43 2.87 -4.58 6.79
N PHE A 44 2.50 -5.85 6.69
CA PHE A 44 3.04 -6.89 7.57
C PHE A 44 3.47 -8.13 6.79
N LEU A 45 4.54 -8.75 7.27
CA LEU A 45 5.14 -9.94 6.67
C LEU A 45 5.28 -11.00 7.75
N CYS A 46 4.69 -12.18 7.53
CA CYS A 46 4.71 -13.29 8.47
C CYS A 46 5.75 -14.34 8.04
N TYR A 47 6.62 -14.72 8.97
CA TYR A 47 7.68 -15.69 8.77
C TYR A 47 7.54 -16.86 9.74
N LYS A 48 7.70 -18.07 9.21
CA LYS A 48 7.84 -19.27 10.04
C LYS A 48 9.16 -19.22 10.82
N LYS A 49 9.22 -19.99 11.91
CA LYS A 49 10.44 -20.16 12.69
C LYS A 49 11.60 -20.58 11.78
N SER A 50 12.73 -19.87 11.92
CA SER A 50 14.00 -20.26 11.29
C SER A 50 14.60 -21.45 12.03
N SER A 51 15.19 -22.39 11.28
CA SER A 51 15.97 -23.49 11.85
C SER A 51 17.35 -23.06 12.33
N ASN A 52 17.87 -21.93 11.83
CA ASN A 52 19.30 -21.62 11.89
C ASN A 52 19.65 -20.55 12.93
N LEU A 53 18.69 -19.71 13.34
CA LEU A 53 18.92 -18.57 14.22
C LEU A 53 17.82 -18.47 15.29
N SER A 54 18.21 -18.01 16.47
CA SER A 54 17.24 -17.61 17.50
C SER A 54 16.45 -16.38 17.04
N PRO A 55 15.21 -16.17 17.53
CA PRO A 55 14.43 -14.97 17.26
C PRO A 55 15.19 -13.67 17.57
N GLU A 56 15.87 -13.59 18.71
CA GLU A 56 16.67 -12.44 19.12
C GLU A 56 17.84 -12.16 18.17
N SER A 57 18.53 -13.22 17.70
CA SER A 57 19.59 -13.07 16.70
C SER A 57 19.04 -12.57 15.37
N MET A 58 17.86 -13.06 14.94
CA MET A 58 17.20 -12.58 13.73
C MET A 58 16.82 -11.10 13.83
N VAL A 59 16.24 -10.68 14.96
CA VAL A 59 15.89 -9.27 15.19
C VAL A 59 17.15 -8.38 15.13
N THR A 60 18.26 -8.84 15.69
CA THR A 60 19.55 -8.12 15.64
C THR A 60 20.04 -7.95 14.19
N VAL A 61 19.96 -9.01 13.38
CA VAL A 61 20.32 -8.97 11.95
C VAL A 61 19.40 -8.00 11.19
N ILE A 62 18.08 -8.11 11.38
CA ILE A 62 17.06 -7.27 10.74
C ILE A 62 17.29 -5.79 11.07
N LYS A 63 17.54 -5.47 12.35
CA LYS A 63 17.82 -4.11 12.81
C LYS A 63 19.12 -3.54 12.21
N LYS A 64 20.20 -4.34 12.19
CA LYS A 64 21.47 -3.92 11.58
C LYS A 64 21.32 -3.68 10.08
N ALA A 65 20.62 -4.57 9.38
CA ALA A 65 20.32 -4.43 7.97
C ALA A 65 19.49 -3.18 7.69
N LEU A 66 18.53 -2.84 8.56
CA LEU A 66 17.72 -1.61 8.42
C LEU A 66 18.63 -0.37 8.40
N ALA A 67 19.55 -0.25 9.36
CA ALA A 67 20.52 0.84 9.41
C ALA A 67 21.39 0.93 8.13
N GLN A 68 21.73 -0.21 7.53
CA GLN A 68 22.49 -0.26 6.27
C GLN A 68 21.62 0.15 5.07
N THR A 69 20.37 -0.34 4.99
CA THR A 69 19.44 0.00 3.91
C THR A 69 19.10 1.48 3.89
N LEU A 70 18.97 2.11 5.06
CA LEU A 70 18.67 3.54 5.19
C LEU A 70 19.75 4.46 4.60
N VAL A 71 20.95 3.95 4.30
CA VAL A 71 21.97 4.73 3.56
C VAL A 71 21.47 5.07 2.15
N SER A 72 20.95 4.08 1.42
CA SER A 72 20.42 4.28 0.07
C SER A 72 18.97 4.78 0.08
N PHE A 73 18.21 4.41 1.11
CA PHE A 73 16.79 4.75 1.28
C PHE A 73 16.60 5.82 2.35
N TYR A 74 17.47 6.83 2.35
CA TYR A 74 17.55 7.86 3.38
C TYR A 74 16.26 8.64 3.65
N PRO A 75 15.31 8.85 2.71
CA PRO A 75 14.08 9.57 3.05
C PRO A 75 13.22 8.85 4.09
N PHE A 76 13.35 7.52 4.22
CA PHE A 76 12.64 6.77 5.26
C PHE A 76 13.20 7.02 6.68
N ALA A 77 14.42 7.52 6.81
CA ALA A 77 14.98 7.99 8.09
C ALA A 77 14.74 9.49 8.33
N GLY A 78 13.94 10.15 7.49
CA GLY A 78 13.61 11.57 7.58
C GLY A 78 12.23 11.85 8.17
N GLU A 79 11.78 13.08 7.98
CA GLU A 79 10.49 13.59 8.46
C GLU A 79 9.77 14.37 7.34
N ILE A 80 8.44 14.32 7.32
CA ILE A 80 7.66 15.24 6.48
C ILE A 80 7.49 16.56 7.22
N VAL A 81 8.06 17.62 6.68
CA VAL A 81 7.95 18.99 7.19
C VAL A 81 7.13 19.85 6.25
N GLN A 82 6.73 21.04 6.69
CA GLN A 82 6.06 22.02 5.84
C GLN A 82 7.03 23.13 5.45
N ASN A 83 7.02 23.52 4.18
CA ASN A 83 7.75 24.70 3.73
C ASN A 83 6.99 26.00 4.06
N HIS A 84 7.57 27.14 3.70
CA HIS A 84 6.99 28.47 3.94
C HIS A 84 5.62 28.69 3.24
N ARG A 85 5.24 27.85 2.27
CA ARG A 85 3.94 27.87 1.59
C ARG A 85 2.94 26.84 2.17
N GLY A 86 3.34 26.10 3.20
CA GLY A 86 2.54 25.03 3.80
C GLY A 86 2.53 23.73 3.00
N GLU A 87 3.35 23.61 1.96
CA GLU A 87 3.48 22.38 1.16
C GLU A 87 4.42 21.39 1.87
N PRO A 88 4.12 20.08 1.84
CA PRO A 88 4.98 19.09 2.47
C PRO A 88 6.31 18.93 1.71
N GLU A 89 7.39 18.75 2.45
CA GLU A 89 8.73 18.42 1.97
C GLU A 89 9.36 17.31 2.83
N LEU A 90 10.28 16.54 2.26
CA LEU A 90 11.00 15.49 2.98
C LEU A 90 12.30 16.06 3.56
N LEU A 91 12.33 16.32 4.87
CA LEU A 91 13.55 16.65 5.59
C LEU A 91 14.33 15.36 5.87
N CYS A 92 15.39 15.13 5.12
CA CYS A 92 16.25 13.97 5.23
C CYS A 92 17.40 14.23 6.23
N SER A 93 17.05 14.40 7.50
CA SER A 93 17.99 14.70 8.60
C SER A 93 18.63 13.46 9.25
N ASN A 94 18.27 12.25 8.78
CA ASN A 94 18.64 10.99 9.41
C ASN A 94 18.18 10.88 10.88
N ALA A 95 17.03 11.51 11.21
CA ALA A 95 16.38 11.42 12.52
C ALA A 95 16.02 9.97 12.94
N GLY A 96 16.00 9.06 11.97
CA GLY A 96 15.91 7.61 12.17
C GLY A 96 14.49 7.08 12.20
N VAL A 97 14.41 5.75 12.20
CA VAL A 97 13.17 4.96 12.17
C VAL A 97 12.87 4.44 13.57
N ASP A 98 11.66 4.68 14.07
CA ASP A 98 11.21 4.07 15.31
C ASP A 98 11.10 2.55 15.11
N PHE A 99 11.90 1.80 15.85
CA PHE A 99 12.03 0.34 15.75
C PHE A 99 11.60 -0.30 17.07
N VAL A 100 10.57 -1.14 17.01
CA VAL A 100 10.02 -1.86 18.15
C VAL A 100 10.32 -3.35 18.03
N HIS A 101 10.87 -3.93 19.08
CA HIS A 101 11.00 -5.37 19.22
C HIS A 101 9.99 -5.84 20.27
N ALA A 102 9.10 -6.76 19.88
CA ALA A 102 8.00 -7.22 20.71
C ALA A 102 7.88 -8.75 20.72
N TYR A 103 7.07 -9.27 21.64
CA TYR A 103 6.66 -10.67 21.70
C TYR A 103 5.13 -10.75 21.79
N ALA A 104 4.53 -11.67 21.04
CA ALA A 104 3.11 -11.95 21.07
C ALA A 104 2.88 -13.40 21.52
N ASP A 105 2.04 -13.60 22.55
CA ASP A 105 1.70 -14.94 23.07
C ASP A 105 0.63 -15.62 22.20
N ILE A 106 0.95 -15.80 20.92
CA ILE A 106 0.11 -16.49 19.93
C ILE A 106 0.98 -17.23 18.93
N GLU A 107 0.50 -18.35 18.42
CA GLU A 107 1.16 -19.02 17.30
C GLU A 107 0.74 -18.43 15.95
N LEU A 108 1.62 -18.47 14.95
CA LEU A 108 1.31 -17.94 13.61
C LEU A 108 0.06 -18.59 12.99
N LYS A 109 -0.18 -19.87 13.27
CA LYS A 109 -1.34 -20.62 12.74
C LYS A 109 -2.67 -20.20 13.37
N GLU A 110 -2.62 -19.54 14.53
CA GLU A 110 -3.78 -19.09 15.31
C GLU A 110 -4.11 -17.63 15.03
N LEU A 111 -3.24 -16.91 14.30
CA LEU A 111 -3.46 -15.52 13.94
C LEU A 111 -4.65 -15.40 12.99
N ASP A 112 -5.70 -14.69 13.42
CA ASP A 112 -6.88 -14.42 12.61
C ASP A 112 -6.58 -13.36 11.53
N LEU A 113 -6.05 -13.81 10.40
CA LEU A 113 -5.80 -12.93 9.26
C LEU A 113 -7.09 -12.48 8.57
N TYR A 114 -8.24 -13.12 8.82
CA TYR A 114 -9.49 -12.74 8.19
C TYR A 114 -10.02 -11.41 8.74
N HIS A 115 -9.77 -11.10 10.02
CA HIS A 115 -10.12 -9.83 10.66
C HIS A 115 -8.88 -9.03 11.12
N PRO A 116 -8.11 -8.44 10.19
CA PRO A 116 -6.82 -7.80 10.49
C PRO A 116 -6.93 -6.57 11.41
N ASP A 117 -8.09 -5.91 11.48
CA ASP A 117 -8.28 -4.75 12.35
C ASP A 117 -8.15 -5.11 13.84
N PHE A 118 -8.47 -6.36 14.20
CA PHE A 118 -8.41 -6.84 15.59
C PHE A 118 -7.12 -7.61 15.88
N SER A 119 -6.59 -8.34 14.90
CA SER A 119 -5.45 -9.24 15.06
C SER A 119 -4.12 -8.64 14.66
N VAL A 120 -4.10 -7.61 13.81
CA VAL A 120 -2.87 -7.05 13.23
C VAL A 120 -2.74 -5.55 13.51
N HIS A 121 -3.77 -4.76 13.19
CA HIS A 121 -3.72 -3.31 13.29
C HIS A 121 -3.47 -2.86 14.73
N GLY A 122 -2.46 -2.00 14.94
CA GLY A 122 -2.07 -1.51 16.27
C GLY A 122 -1.45 -2.55 17.21
N LYS A 123 -1.47 -3.84 16.86
CA LYS A 123 -0.85 -4.94 17.63
C LYS A 123 0.47 -5.40 17.02
N LEU A 124 0.46 -5.75 15.73
CA LEU A 124 1.60 -6.32 15.00
C LEU A 124 2.17 -5.35 13.95
N VAL A 125 1.37 -4.38 13.51
CA VAL A 125 1.79 -3.25 12.67
C VAL A 125 1.85 -2.00 13.54
N PRO A 126 2.98 -1.27 13.57
CA PRO A 126 3.15 -0.15 14.48
C PRO A 126 2.25 1.03 14.06
N VAL A 127 1.69 1.74 15.03
CA VAL A 127 1.10 3.06 14.77
C VAL A 127 2.25 4.07 14.70
N LYS A 128 2.44 4.69 13.53
CA LYS A 128 3.53 5.65 13.34
C LYS A 128 3.24 6.95 14.11
N VAL A 129 4.13 7.31 15.04
CA VAL A 129 4.00 8.53 15.86
C VAL A 129 4.74 9.70 15.22
N ARG A 130 5.91 9.44 14.63
CA ARG A 130 6.79 10.44 14.01
C ARG A 130 7.54 9.85 12.82
N GLY A 131 8.28 10.70 12.11
CA GLY A 131 9.12 10.27 10.99
C GLY A 131 8.31 9.80 9.79
N VAL A 132 9.03 9.30 8.79
CA VAL A 132 8.43 8.75 7.56
C VAL A 132 8.10 7.27 7.70
N LEU A 133 8.90 6.49 8.42
CA LEU A 133 8.75 5.04 8.58
C LEU A 133 8.81 4.63 10.07
N SER A 134 8.00 3.65 10.45
CA SER A 134 8.08 2.93 11.72
C SER A 134 8.06 1.42 11.47
N VAL A 135 8.81 0.66 12.27
CA VAL A 135 8.99 -0.78 12.12
C VAL A 135 8.76 -1.48 13.46
N GLN A 136 8.04 -2.59 13.43
CA GLN A 136 7.92 -3.52 14.54
C GLN A 136 8.30 -4.92 14.11
N VAL A 137 9.21 -5.56 14.85
CA VAL A 137 9.52 -6.99 14.72
C VAL A 137 8.94 -7.70 15.94
N THR A 138 7.94 -8.54 15.70
CA THR A 138 7.22 -9.27 16.76
C THR A 138 7.56 -10.74 16.69
N GLU A 139 8.11 -11.28 17.76
CA GLU A 139 8.27 -12.72 17.94
C GLU A 139 6.95 -13.36 18.32
N LEU A 140 6.67 -14.54 17.77
CA LEU A 140 5.49 -15.33 18.07
C LEU A 140 5.85 -16.49 18.99
N LYS A 141 4.87 -17.00 19.73
CA LYS A 141 5.01 -18.18 20.62
C LYS A 141 5.64 -19.40 19.95
N CYS A 142 5.33 -19.60 18.67
CA CYS A 142 5.89 -20.70 17.86
C CYS A 142 7.34 -20.46 17.37
N GLY A 143 7.98 -19.35 17.77
CA GLY A 143 9.28 -18.90 17.30
C GLY A 143 9.29 -18.30 15.88
N GLY A 144 8.11 -18.07 15.30
CA GLY A 144 7.96 -17.30 14.06
C GLY A 144 8.12 -15.80 14.30
N LEU A 145 8.20 -15.02 13.22
CA LEU A 145 8.29 -13.56 13.29
C LEU A 145 7.18 -12.90 12.47
N VAL A 146 6.68 -11.76 12.94
CA VAL A 146 5.91 -10.81 12.14
C VAL A 146 6.69 -9.51 12.05
N ILE A 147 6.96 -9.05 10.83
CA ILE A 147 7.58 -7.74 10.58
C ILE A 147 6.47 -6.81 10.11
N GLY A 148 6.08 -5.85 10.94
CA GLY A 148 5.15 -4.79 10.63
C GLY A 148 5.89 -3.50 10.26
N CYS A 149 5.45 -2.81 9.23
CA CYS A 149 5.97 -1.51 8.80
C CYS A 149 4.79 -0.55 8.60
N THR A 150 4.96 0.71 9.00
CA THR A 150 4.01 1.78 8.70
C THR A 150 4.77 2.97 8.16
N PHE A 151 4.38 3.50 7.00
CA PHE A 151 5.06 4.63 6.39
C PHE A 151 4.09 5.67 5.83
N ASP A 152 4.54 6.92 5.74
CA ASP A 152 3.78 8.01 5.15
C ASP A 152 3.69 7.83 3.63
N HIS A 153 2.47 7.66 3.11
CA HIS A 153 2.22 7.36 1.70
C HIS A 153 2.72 8.46 0.77
N ARG A 154 2.85 9.71 1.26
CA ARG A 154 3.39 10.80 0.45
C ARG A 154 4.87 10.58 0.11
N ALA A 155 5.60 9.80 0.91
CA ALA A 155 7.00 9.51 0.66
C ALA A 155 7.22 8.40 -0.38
N ALA A 156 6.29 7.44 -0.49
CA ALA A 156 6.46 6.24 -1.32
C ALA A 156 5.12 5.62 -1.73
N ASP A 157 5.06 5.07 -2.95
CA ASP A 157 4.01 4.13 -3.35
C ASP A 157 4.40 2.67 -3.07
N ALA A 158 3.50 1.73 -3.38
CA ALA A 158 3.72 0.30 -3.18
C ALA A 158 4.96 -0.23 -3.94
N HIS A 159 5.27 0.31 -5.13
CA HIS A 159 6.47 -0.07 -5.87
C HIS A 159 7.75 0.35 -5.12
N SER A 160 7.79 1.60 -4.67
CA SER A 160 8.92 2.16 -3.90
C SER A 160 9.09 1.45 -2.55
N ALA A 161 7.98 1.19 -1.84
CA ALA A 161 8.00 0.42 -0.60
C ALA A 161 8.52 -1.01 -0.83
N ASN A 162 8.11 -1.67 -1.92
CA ASN A 162 8.63 -2.99 -2.28
C ASN A 162 10.12 -2.98 -2.62
N MET A 163 10.62 -1.95 -3.31
CA MET A 163 12.06 -1.79 -3.56
C MET A 163 12.85 -1.72 -2.25
N PHE A 164 12.36 -0.94 -1.27
CA PHE A 164 12.98 -0.85 0.05
C PHE A 164 12.94 -2.19 0.79
N LEU A 165 11.77 -2.84 0.88
CA LEU A 165 11.62 -4.13 1.57
C LEU A 165 12.52 -5.22 0.95
N THR A 166 12.64 -5.22 -0.38
CA THR A 166 13.53 -6.14 -1.11
C THR A 166 14.99 -5.87 -0.76
N ALA A 167 15.45 -4.61 -0.85
CA ALA A 167 16.82 -4.25 -0.50
C ALA A 167 17.14 -4.57 0.97
N TRP A 168 16.19 -4.32 1.88
CA TRP A 168 16.34 -4.64 3.29
C TRP A 168 16.46 -6.14 3.53
N ALA A 169 15.66 -6.96 2.84
CA ALA A 169 15.74 -8.41 2.92
C ALA A 169 17.04 -8.96 2.30
N GLU A 170 17.53 -8.37 1.21
CA GLU A 170 18.80 -8.73 0.57
C GLU A 170 19.98 -8.45 1.50
N ILE A 171 20.04 -7.24 2.06
CA ILE A 171 21.09 -6.84 3.01
C ILE A 171 21.05 -7.71 4.28
N SER A 172 19.85 -8.05 4.78
CA SER A 172 19.66 -8.98 5.92
C SER A 172 20.25 -10.37 5.64
N GLN A 173 20.33 -10.77 4.37
CA GLN A 173 20.92 -12.02 3.91
C GLN A 173 22.38 -11.87 3.45
N ALA A 174 23.00 -10.70 3.67
CA ALA A 174 24.33 -10.35 3.15
C ALA A 174 24.45 -10.49 1.62
N LYS A 175 23.37 -10.19 0.89
CA LYS A 175 23.33 -10.18 -0.58
C LYS A 175 23.50 -8.75 -1.11
N PRO A 176 24.04 -8.57 -2.34
CA PRO A 176 24.04 -7.28 -2.99
C PRO A 176 22.60 -6.82 -3.26
N THR A 177 22.37 -5.51 -3.20
CA THR A 177 21.06 -4.92 -3.49
C THR A 177 20.76 -4.95 -4.99
N THR A 178 19.60 -5.47 -5.38
CA THR A 178 19.21 -5.57 -6.80
C THR A 178 18.89 -4.21 -7.42
N HIS A 179 18.22 -3.33 -6.67
CA HIS A 179 17.80 -2.01 -7.14
C HIS A 179 18.25 -0.90 -6.18
N LEU A 180 18.76 0.20 -6.72
CA LEU A 180 19.03 1.42 -5.99
C LEU A 180 17.95 2.47 -6.30
N PRO A 181 17.43 3.19 -5.29
CA PRO A 181 16.40 4.20 -5.51
C PRO A 181 16.98 5.45 -6.21
N SER A 182 16.19 6.03 -7.10
CA SER A 182 16.43 7.33 -7.71
C SER A 182 15.45 8.35 -7.14
N PHE A 183 15.98 9.42 -6.55
CA PHE A 183 15.19 10.53 -6.00
C PHE A 183 15.15 11.73 -6.96
N ARG A 184 15.33 11.51 -8.26
CA ARG A 184 15.32 12.58 -9.28
C ARG A 184 13.90 13.10 -9.52
N ARG A 185 13.42 13.99 -8.63
CA ARG A 185 12.09 14.61 -8.72
C ARG A 185 11.92 15.53 -9.94
N SER A 186 13.03 16.00 -10.52
CA SER A 186 13.07 16.77 -11.76
C SER A 186 12.50 16.02 -12.98
N LEU A 187 12.21 14.72 -12.87
CA LEU A 187 11.54 13.94 -13.91
C LEU A 187 10.04 14.26 -14.03
N PHE A 188 9.45 14.91 -13.02
CA PHE A 188 8.02 15.24 -12.95
C PHE A 188 7.78 16.75 -12.88
N VAL A 189 8.39 17.50 -13.78
CA VAL A 189 8.18 18.95 -13.92
C VAL A 189 6.93 19.22 -14.76
N PRO A 190 6.06 20.16 -14.36
CA PRO A 190 4.91 20.57 -15.17
C PRO A 190 5.34 21.05 -16.56
N ARG A 191 4.48 20.85 -17.56
CA ARG A 191 4.68 21.40 -18.91
C ARG A 191 4.74 22.93 -18.86
N CYS A 192 5.56 23.51 -19.73
CA CYS A 192 5.62 24.95 -19.97
C CYS A 192 5.42 25.21 -21.48
N PRO A 193 4.30 25.80 -21.92
CA PRO A 193 3.18 26.30 -21.11
C PRO A 193 2.39 25.17 -20.43
N LEU A 194 1.71 25.50 -19.33
CA LEU A 194 0.86 24.54 -18.63
C LEU A 194 -0.28 24.11 -19.56
N GLN A 195 -0.37 22.81 -19.80
CA GLN A 195 -1.48 22.18 -20.51
C GLN A 195 -2.05 21.10 -19.59
N HIS A 196 -3.35 21.13 -19.36
CA HIS A 196 -4.09 20.08 -18.66
C HIS A 196 -5.47 19.92 -19.30
N ASP A 197 -6.08 18.76 -19.09
CA ASP A 197 -7.43 18.47 -19.56
C ASP A 197 -8.42 18.83 -18.45
N GLU A 198 -9.55 19.46 -18.79
CA GLU A 198 -10.59 19.86 -17.83
C GLU A 198 -11.19 18.67 -17.07
N SER A 199 -11.04 17.44 -17.57
CA SER A 199 -11.43 16.22 -16.85
C SER A 199 -10.67 16.03 -15.52
N ILE A 200 -9.49 16.64 -15.37
CA ILE A 200 -8.69 16.60 -14.13
C ILE A 200 -9.45 17.27 -12.98
N ASP A 201 -10.20 18.34 -13.25
CA ASP A 201 -10.97 19.06 -12.23
C ASP A 201 -12.13 18.22 -11.68
N LYS A 202 -12.55 17.18 -12.41
CA LYS A 202 -13.58 16.23 -11.96
C LYS A 202 -13.00 15.08 -11.12
N MET A 203 -11.68 14.91 -11.11
CA MET A 203 -10.99 13.82 -10.42
C MET A 203 -10.44 14.22 -9.06
N TYR A 204 -10.03 15.48 -8.91
CA TYR A 204 -9.36 15.96 -7.70
C TYR A 204 -10.17 17.05 -7.02
N VAL A 205 -10.06 17.10 -5.70
CA VAL A 205 -10.59 18.18 -4.87
C VAL A 205 -9.48 18.71 -3.98
N LEU A 206 -9.51 19.99 -3.66
CA LEU A 206 -8.54 20.58 -2.76
C LEU A 206 -8.67 19.93 -1.38
N LEU A 207 -7.56 19.47 -0.80
CA LEU A 207 -7.57 18.86 0.54
C LEU A 207 -8.14 19.82 1.60
N SER A 208 -7.87 21.12 1.48
CA SER A 208 -8.43 22.16 2.35
C SER A 208 -9.94 22.33 2.26
N SER A 209 -10.59 21.79 1.22
CA SER A 209 -12.04 21.80 1.06
C SER A 209 -12.72 20.61 1.73
N ILE A 210 -11.96 19.60 2.14
CA ILE A 210 -12.48 18.42 2.83
C ILE A 210 -12.57 18.75 4.33
N PRO A 211 -13.72 18.55 5.00
CA PRO A 211 -13.81 18.75 6.45
C PRO A 211 -12.84 17.81 7.17
N PRO A 212 -12.18 18.26 8.25
CA PRO A 212 -11.31 17.39 9.02
C PRO A 212 -12.10 16.20 9.56
N PRO A 213 -11.50 15.01 9.67
CA PRO A 213 -12.16 13.87 10.28
C PRO A 213 -12.62 14.26 11.70
N PRO A 214 -13.80 13.78 12.15
CA PRO A 214 -14.31 14.05 13.51
C PRO A 214 -13.26 13.68 14.57
N LYS A 215 -13.11 14.54 15.58
CA LYS A 215 -12.13 14.34 16.67
C LYS A 215 -12.48 13.15 17.57
N ASP A 216 -13.77 12.89 17.71
CA ASP A 216 -14.31 11.74 18.40
C ASP A 216 -14.85 10.79 17.34
N ILE A 217 -14.25 9.60 17.24
CA ILE A 217 -14.91 8.46 16.59
C ILE A 217 -16.06 8.11 17.53
N GLU A 218 -17.19 8.82 17.42
CA GLU A 218 -18.44 8.27 17.90
C GLU A 218 -18.52 6.87 17.31
N VAL A 219 -18.72 5.87 18.17
CA VAL A 219 -18.91 4.47 17.77
C VAL A 219 -20.23 4.41 17.02
N SER A 220 -20.21 4.89 15.78
CA SER A 220 -21.27 4.72 14.82
C SER A 220 -21.37 3.23 14.53
N ASN A 221 -22.60 2.73 14.44
CA ASN A 221 -22.88 1.37 14.00
C ASN A 221 -22.37 1.08 12.56
N ASP A 222 -21.86 2.10 11.85
CA ASP A 222 -21.23 2.00 10.53
C ASP A 222 -19.68 1.85 10.62
N GLN A 223 -19.18 1.03 11.55
CA GLN A 223 -17.74 0.76 11.61
C GLN A 223 -17.30 0.06 10.31
N LEU A 224 -16.44 0.71 9.54
CA LEU A 224 -15.80 0.09 8.39
C LEU A 224 -14.90 -1.04 8.90
N LEU A 225 -15.13 -2.26 8.40
CA LEU A 225 -14.37 -3.45 8.76
C LEU A 225 -13.53 -3.90 7.58
N SER A 226 -12.25 -4.11 7.83
CA SER A 226 -11.33 -4.76 6.91
C SER A 226 -11.48 -6.27 6.99
N ARG A 227 -11.48 -6.95 5.83
CA ARG A 227 -11.47 -8.42 5.74
C ARG A 227 -10.48 -8.89 4.68
N ILE A 228 -9.66 -9.88 5.02
CA ILE A 228 -8.73 -10.51 4.05
C ILE A 228 -9.32 -11.83 3.58
N TYR A 229 -9.70 -11.89 2.30
CA TYR A 229 -10.28 -13.09 1.71
C TYR A 229 -9.21 -13.94 1.03
N TYR A 230 -9.14 -15.23 1.39
CA TYR A 230 -8.39 -16.21 0.63
C TYR A 230 -9.24 -16.74 -0.53
N ILE A 231 -8.82 -16.45 -1.76
CA ILE A 231 -9.51 -16.88 -2.97
C ILE A 231 -8.65 -17.89 -3.71
N ARG A 232 -9.20 -19.10 -3.90
CA ARG A 232 -8.48 -20.19 -4.55
C ARG A 232 -8.22 -19.86 -6.03
N ALA A 233 -7.04 -20.24 -6.52
CA ALA A 233 -6.63 -20.03 -7.91
C ALA A 233 -7.68 -20.53 -8.93
N LYS A 234 -8.26 -21.71 -8.70
CA LYS A 234 -9.32 -22.27 -9.56
C LYS A 234 -10.56 -21.38 -9.70
N GLU A 235 -10.90 -20.60 -8.67
CA GLU A 235 -12.05 -19.68 -8.72
C GLU A 235 -11.70 -18.46 -9.56
N ILE A 236 -10.47 -17.95 -9.43
CA ILE A 236 -9.97 -16.86 -10.27
C ILE A 236 -9.89 -17.29 -11.74
N ASP A 237 -9.42 -18.51 -12.01
CA ASP A 237 -9.34 -19.06 -13.36
C ASP A 237 -10.74 -19.24 -13.97
N ARG A 238 -11.71 -19.69 -13.17
CA ARG A 238 -13.12 -19.73 -13.57
C ARG A 238 -13.65 -18.33 -13.90
N LEU A 239 -13.43 -17.33 -13.05
CA LEU A 239 -13.85 -15.94 -13.33
C LEU A 239 -13.22 -15.39 -14.61
N GLN A 240 -11.92 -15.67 -14.82
CA GLN A 240 -11.22 -15.27 -16.04
C GLN A 240 -11.82 -15.93 -17.29
N PHE A 241 -12.09 -17.23 -17.22
CA PHE A 241 -12.69 -17.98 -18.32
C PHE A 241 -14.04 -17.39 -18.72
N GLU A 242 -14.92 -17.17 -17.75
CA GLU A 242 -16.27 -16.65 -17.95
C GLU A 242 -16.31 -15.18 -18.44
N ALA A 243 -15.33 -14.38 -18.01
CA ALA A 243 -15.17 -13.01 -18.49
C ALA A 243 -14.58 -12.92 -19.92
N SER A 244 -13.94 -14.00 -20.39
CA SER A 244 -13.31 -14.07 -21.70
C SER A 244 -14.33 -14.56 -22.74
N LYS A 245 -14.54 -13.79 -23.81
CA LYS A 245 -15.53 -14.11 -24.87
C LYS A 245 -14.95 -13.84 -26.26
N ASN A 246 -15.46 -14.56 -27.26
CA ASN A 246 -15.16 -14.34 -28.68
C ASN A 246 -13.66 -14.25 -28.98
N GLY A 247 -12.84 -15.12 -28.37
CA GLY A 247 -11.39 -15.14 -28.56
C GLY A 247 -10.61 -14.05 -27.81
N THR A 248 -11.27 -13.12 -27.10
CA THR A 248 -10.58 -12.11 -26.29
C THR A 248 -10.44 -12.58 -24.85
N ARG A 249 -9.21 -12.83 -24.42
CA ARG A 249 -8.89 -13.21 -23.03
C ARG A 249 -8.78 -11.96 -22.14
N ARG A 250 -9.52 -11.92 -21.04
CA ARG A 250 -9.42 -10.87 -20.00
C ARG A 250 -8.33 -11.22 -18.99
N SER A 251 -7.75 -10.23 -18.33
CA SER A 251 -6.81 -10.46 -17.23
C SER A 251 -7.55 -10.95 -15.97
N LYS A 252 -6.82 -11.60 -15.06
CA LYS A 252 -7.37 -12.07 -13.78
C LYS A 252 -7.84 -10.90 -12.91
N ILE A 253 -7.07 -9.79 -12.89
CA ILE A 253 -7.42 -8.59 -12.12
C ILE A 253 -8.68 -7.91 -12.65
N GLU A 254 -8.84 -7.77 -13.97
CA GLU A 254 -10.07 -7.23 -14.56
C GLU A 254 -11.27 -8.12 -14.23
N SER A 255 -11.14 -9.42 -14.40
CA SER A 255 -12.23 -10.39 -14.20
C SER A 255 -12.68 -10.42 -12.74
N PHE A 256 -11.72 -10.44 -11.82
CA PHE A 256 -12.00 -10.45 -10.38
C PHE A 256 -12.57 -9.10 -9.90
N SER A 257 -11.98 -7.98 -10.32
CA SER A 257 -12.46 -6.65 -9.91
C SER A 257 -13.85 -6.36 -10.45
N ALA A 258 -14.17 -6.79 -11.68
CA ALA A 258 -15.52 -6.67 -12.23
C ALA A 258 -16.55 -7.51 -11.46
N PHE A 259 -16.18 -8.75 -11.08
CA PHE A 259 -17.02 -9.59 -10.23
C PHE A 259 -17.28 -8.92 -8.87
N LEU A 260 -16.22 -8.47 -8.19
CA LEU A 260 -16.33 -7.83 -6.88
C LEU A 260 -17.16 -6.54 -6.94
N TRP A 261 -16.90 -5.69 -7.93
CA TRP A 261 -17.63 -4.44 -8.13
C TRP A 261 -19.13 -4.68 -8.30
N LYS A 262 -19.49 -5.70 -9.08
CA LYS A 262 -20.87 -6.11 -9.28
C LYS A 262 -21.54 -6.62 -8.00
N THR A 263 -20.87 -7.52 -7.28
CA THR A 263 -21.39 -8.05 -6.00
C THR A 263 -21.60 -6.93 -4.98
N ILE A 264 -20.68 -5.97 -4.88
CA ILE A 264 -20.81 -4.82 -3.97
C ILE A 264 -21.94 -3.90 -4.44
N ALA A 265 -22.04 -3.63 -5.74
CA ALA A 265 -23.09 -2.79 -6.29
C ALA A 265 -24.48 -3.36 -5.91
N GLU A 266 -24.71 -4.65 -6.12
CA GLU A 266 -25.98 -5.32 -5.79
C GLU A 266 -26.35 -5.27 -4.31
N GLY A 267 -25.37 -5.27 -3.41
CA GLY A 267 -25.59 -5.11 -1.97
C GLY A 267 -25.92 -3.68 -1.54
N GLY A 268 -25.85 -2.69 -2.45
CA GLY A 268 -26.13 -1.30 -2.14
C GLY A 268 -27.62 -0.98 -1.98
N ASN A 269 -27.95 -0.20 -0.94
CA ASN A 269 -29.34 0.15 -0.60
C ASN A 269 -29.97 1.21 -1.53
N ASP A 270 -29.17 1.95 -2.30
CA ASP A 270 -29.64 3.06 -3.13
C ASP A 270 -29.31 2.85 -4.61
N LEU A 271 -30.27 2.28 -5.34
CA LEU A 271 -30.17 1.96 -6.76
C LEU A 271 -30.18 3.22 -7.66
N SER A 272 -30.46 4.41 -7.11
CA SER A 272 -30.49 5.67 -7.85
C SER A 272 -29.09 6.25 -8.06
N LYS A 273 -28.13 5.85 -7.23
CA LYS A 273 -26.74 6.33 -7.30
C LYS A 273 -25.92 5.54 -8.33
N GLY A 274 -25.05 6.27 -9.03
CA GLY A 274 -24.03 5.65 -9.87
C GLY A 274 -22.96 5.00 -9.00
N VAL A 275 -22.52 3.80 -9.39
CA VAL A 275 -21.41 3.11 -8.72
C VAL A 275 -20.14 3.34 -9.55
N LYS A 276 -19.02 3.58 -8.87
CA LYS A 276 -17.71 3.74 -9.50
C LYS A 276 -16.76 2.66 -9.04
N LEU A 277 -15.90 2.18 -9.94
CA LEU A 277 -14.75 1.35 -9.62
C LEU A 277 -13.50 2.06 -10.08
N GLY A 278 -12.62 2.40 -9.15
CA GLY A 278 -11.27 2.90 -9.42
C GLY A 278 -10.25 1.80 -9.22
N ILE A 279 -9.24 1.72 -10.09
CA ILE A 279 -8.10 0.80 -9.93
C ILE A 279 -6.83 1.62 -9.93
N VAL A 280 -6.06 1.57 -8.85
CA VAL A 280 -4.74 2.20 -8.79
C VAL A 280 -3.78 1.47 -9.73
N VAL A 281 -3.10 2.21 -10.60
CA VAL A 281 -2.10 1.68 -11.54
C VAL A 281 -0.76 2.38 -11.35
N ASP A 282 0.31 1.61 -11.49
CA ASP A 282 1.67 2.13 -11.59
C ASP A 282 1.88 2.80 -12.96
N GLY A 283 2.22 4.08 -12.93
CA GLY A 283 2.45 4.92 -14.09
C GLY A 283 3.85 4.82 -14.67
N ARG A 284 4.84 4.20 -13.98
CA ARG A 284 6.25 4.17 -14.43
C ARG A 284 6.39 3.70 -15.87
N LYS A 285 5.89 2.50 -16.18
CA LYS A 285 5.94 1.92 -17.53
C LYS A 285 5.10 2.66 -18.58
N ARG A 286 4.11 3.45 -18.15
CA ARG A 286 3.24 4.23 -19.05
C ARG A 286 3.85 5.57 -19.43
N LEU A 287 4.81 6.03 -18.65
CA LEU A 287 5.54 7.29 -18.87
C LEU A 287 6.91 7.05 -19.51
N GLU A 288 7.42 5.82 -19.47
CA GLU A 288 8.56 5.35 -20.27
C GLU A 288 8.26 5.52 -21.78
N GLY A 289 9.17 6.17 -22.52
CA GLY A 289 9.04 6.40 -23.97
C GLY A 289 8.69 7.83 -24.42
N ARG A 290 8.62 8.79 -23.49
CA ARG A 290 8.49 10.23 -23.85
C ARG A 290 9.82 10.92 -24.16
N GLU A 291 10.92 10.39 -23.63
CA GLU A 291 12.30 10.81 -23.90
C GLU A 291 13.18 9.56 -24.01
N ASP A 292 14.08 9.53 -25.00
CA ASP A 292 15.00 8.41 -25.20
C ASP A 292 15.87 8.22 -23.94
N ASN A 293 15.87 6.99 -23.40
CA ASN A 293 16.60 6.53 -22.20
C ASN A 293 16.02 6.87 -20.81
N LEU A 294 14.79 7.41 -20.70
CA LEU A 294 14.18 7.58 -19.37
C LEU A 294 13.58 6.28 -18.85
N SER A 295 14.29 5.56 -17.97
CA SER A 295 13.70 4.47 -17.17
C SER A 295 13.24 4.98 -15.81
N LEU A 296 11.98 4.69 -15.46
CA LEU A 296 11.39 5.06 -14.17
C LEU A 296 11.33 3.88 -13.19
N GLN A 297 11.84 2.71 -13.58
CA GLN A 297 11.83 1.50 -12.75
C GLN A 297 12.43 1.73 -11.36
N ASN A 298 13.48 2.54 -11.25
CA ASN A 298 14.15 2.84 -9.99
C ASN A 298 13.66 4.14 -9.34
N TYR A 299 12.71 4.87 -9.95
CA TYR A 299 12.19 6.10 -9.34
C TYR A 299 11.48 5.80 -8.03
N PHE A 300 11.92 6.46 -6.97
CA PHE A 300 11.38 6.31 -5.63
C PHE A 300 10.46 7.48 -5.28
N GLY A 301 9.22 7.16 -4.91
CA GLY A 301 8.14 8.10 -4.70
C GLY A 301 6.85 7.61 -5.35
N ASN A 302 5.82 8.46 -5.40
CA ASN A 302 4.55 8.10 -6.00
C ASN A 302 4.57 8.29 -7.52
N VAL A 303 4.19 7.24 -8.26
CA VAL A 303 3.87 7.33 -9.69
C VAL A 303 2.56 6.60 -9.93
N LEU A 304 1.48 7.15 -9.39
CA LEU A 304 0.17 6.50 -9.37
C LEU A 304 -0.82 7.24 -10.26
N SER A 305 -1.73 6.48 -10.86
CA SER A 305 -2.95 7.00 -11.48
C SER A 305 -4.12 6.11 -11.08
N ILE A 306 -5.32 6.68 -11.02
CA ILE A 306 -6.54 5.95 -10.64
C ILE A 306 -7.57 6.09 -11.76
N PRO A 307 -7.43 5.36 -12.89
CA PRO A 307 -8.51 5.23 -13.83
C PRO A 307 -9.75 4.69 -13.11
N TYR A 308 -10.91 5.25 -13.43
CA TYR A 308 -12.17 4.79 -12.89
C TYR A 308 -13.22 4.59 -13.99
N ILE A 309 -14.15 3.68 -13.72
CA ILE A 309 -15.33 3.46 -14.55
C ILE A 309 -16.58 3.74 -13.73
N THR A 310 -17.62 4.25 -14.39
CA THR A 310 -18.91 4.57 -13.75
C THR A 310 -20.02 3.78 -14.42
N SER A 311 -20.94 3.21 -13.64
CA SER A 311 -22.17 2.59 -14.15
C SER A 311 -23.37 2.94 -13.29
N GLN A 312 -24.56 2.99 -13.91
CA GLN A 312 -25.82 2.95 -13.16
C GLN A 312 -26.09 1.51 -12.70
N HIS A 313 -26.73 1.37 -11.54
CA HIS A 313 -27.02 0.08 -10.90
C HIS A 313 -27.75 -0.89 -11.85
N ARG A 314 -28.76 -0.40 -12.57
CA ARG A 314 -29.60 -1.18 -13.51
C ARG A 314 -28.88 -1.78 -14.72
N ARG A 315 -27.62 -1.39 -15.00
CA ARG A 315 -26.86 -1.91 -16.16
C ARG A 315 -25.88 -3.03 -15.80
N ILE A 316 -25.78 -3.40 -14.52
CA ILE A 316 -24.90 -4.46 -14.04
C ILE A 316 -25.71 -5.78 -13.93
N GLU A 317 -26.04 -6.42 -15.06
CA GLU A 317 -26.90 -7.63 -15.07
C GLU A 317 -26.16 -8.92 -14.63
N ILE A 318 -26.64 -9.62 -13.59
CA ILE A 318 -26.41 -11.07 -13.35
C ILE A 318 -27.44 -11.87 -14.13
N ASN A 319 -26.98 -12.75 -15.02
CA ASN A 319 -27.78 -13.92 -15.35
C ASN A 319 -27.59 -14.95 -14.24
N ASP A 320 -28.62 -15.09 -13.41
CA ASP A 320 -28.66 -16.03 -12.28
C ASP A 320 -28.75 -17.46 -12.86
N THR A 321 -27.68 -18.23 -12.76
CA THR A 321 -27.66 -19.61 -13.28
C THR A 321 -28.00 -20.59 -12.16
N ARG A 322 -29.26 -20.59 -11.71
CA ARG A 322 -29.82 -21.78 -11.02
C ARG A 322 -29.92 -23.01 -11.95
N ASN A 323 -29.74 -22.82 -13.26
CA ASN A 323 -29.78 -23.89 -14.27
C ASN A 323 -28.51 -23.93 -15.14
N GLY A 324 -27.37 -24.32 -14.57
CA GLY A 324 -26.30 -25.06 -15.26
C GLY A 324 -25.77 -24.60 -16.63
N ARG A 325 -25.83 -23.32 -17.01
CA ARG A 325 -25.26 -22.82 -18.28
C ARG A 325 -24.57 -21.47 -18.10
N GLY A 326 -23.23 -21.49 -18.13
CA GLY A 326 -22.28 -20.42 -18.48
C GLY A 326 -22.50 -19.01 -17.93
N PHE A 327 -21.51 -18.46 -17.23
CA PHE A 327 -21.50 -17.02 -16.94
C PHE A 327 -21.26 -16.24 -18.23
N GLY A 328 -21.95 -15.12 -18.35
CA GLY A 328 -21.70 -14.20 -19.43
C GLY A 328 -21.91 -12.77 -18.97
N ALA A 329 -20.83 -12.03 -18.74
CA ALA A 329 -20.91 -10.59 -18.57
C ALA A 329 -21.34 -9.95 -19.91
N ARG A 330 -22.38 -9.12 -19.88
CA ARG A 330 -22.79 -8.24 -20.99
C ARG A 330 -22.60 -6.81 -20.50
N LEU A 331 -21.56 -6.14 -20.99
CA LEU A 331 -21.46 -4.68 -20.91
C LEU A 331 -22.10 -4.15 -22.20
N ARG A 332 -23.34 -3.65 -22.13
CA ARG A 332 -23.89 -2.86 -23.24
C ARG A 332 -23.48 -1.40 -23.05
N GLY A 333 -22.62 -0.91 -23.96
CA GLY A 333 -22.39 0.50 -24.21
C GLY A 333 -22.05 1.34 -22.97
N CYS A 334 -20.76 1.41 -22.63
CA CYS A 334 -20.21 2.50 -21.86
C CYS A 334 -19.04 3.07 -22.68
N GLY A 335 -19.22 4.31 -23.18
CA GLY A 335 -18.13 5.07 -23.77
C GLY A 335 -17.12 5.41 -22.68
N CYS A 336 -15.84 5.33 -23.00
CA CYS A 336 -14.79 5.95 -22.21
C CYS A 336 -14.99 7.46 -22.30
N HIS A 337 -15.15 8.13 -21.16
CA HIS A 337 -15.01 9.58 -21.04
C HIS A 337 -13.78 9.89 -20.22
#